data_AF-A0A452Z3H7-F1
#
_entry.id   AF-A0A452Z3H7-F1
#
_cell.length_a   1.000
_cell.length_b   1.000
_cell.length_c   1.000
_cell.angle_alpha   90.00
_cell.angle_beta   90.00
_cell.angle_gamma   90.00
#
_symmetry.space_group_name_H-M   'P 1'
#
loop_
_entity.id
_entity.type
_entity.pdbx_description
1 polymer ?
#
loop_
_entity_poly.entity_id
_entity_poly.type
_entity_poly.pdbx_seq_one_letter_code
_entity_poly.pdbx_strand_id
1 'polypeptide(L)'
;GMSTIGECRYRQSIPQGSGGRLDINANYGVRREILPQGNRSYSPIQQPTTQQVMIDTISAGPTNVFLVGTHTNFALFLMSNPHLKKNVKHIYIMGGGVRSQNPTGCCPKNDTSCVPRQCGDHGNMFTTYTKNPYAEFNIYGDPFGAYQVFHSGIPITLVPLDATNTIPITESFFKAFEEQQSTYEAQYSFQSLKIARDTWFDDQFYT
;
A
#
# COMPACT_ATOMS: atom_id res chain seq x y z
N GLY A 1 -2.24 19.12 28.02
CA GLY A 1 -0.96 19.84 27.88
C GLY A 1 -0.46 19.71 26.46
N MET A 2 0.28 20.71 26.00
CA MET A 2 1.00 20.75 24.72
C MET A 2 2.12 19.68 24.66
N SER A 3 1.77 18.41 24.52
CA SER A 3 2.74 17.39 24.13
C SER A 3 2.11 16.41 23.14
N THR A 4 2.91 15.94 22.20
CA THR A 4 2.61 14.88 21.23
C THR A 4 2.41 13.50 21.88
N ILE A 5 2.23 13.44 23.20
CA ILE A 5 2.02 12.23 23.99
C ILE A 5 0.55 12.21 24.46
N GLY A 6 -0.33 11.88 23.52
CA GLY A 6 -1.65 11.32 23.79
C GLY A 6 -1.77 10.02 23.00
N GLU A 7 -2.63 9.09 23.44
CA GLU A 7 -3.07 7.88 22.70
C GLU A 7 -2.83 8.08 21.20
N CYS A 8 -1.80 7.41 20.64
CA CYS A 8 -1.25 7.71 19.32
C CYS A 8 -2.40 8.00 18.34
N ARG A 9 -2.59 9.27 17.96
CA ARG A 9 -3.69 9.66 17.07
C ARG A 9 -3.64 8.86 15.76
N TYR A 10 -2.43 8.52 15.33
CA TYR A 10 -2.14 7.66 14.19
C TYR A 10 -2.43 6.16 14.42
N ARG A 11 -2.57 5.70 15.65
CA ARG A 11 -2.91 4.30 15.99
C ARG A 11 -4.32 3.97 15.52
N GLN A 12 -5.22 4.94 15.49
CA GLN A 12 -6.59 4.77 14.99
C GLN A 12 -6.63 4.62 13.47
N SER A 13 -5.67 5.22 12.74
CA SER A 13 -5.54 5.10 11.29
C SER A 13 -4.79 3.86 10.83
N ILE A 14 -4.12 3.12 11.73
CA ILE A 14 -3.58 1.80 11.40
C ILE A 14 -4.76 0.82 11.43
N PRO A 15 -5.16 0.24 10.28
CA PRO A 15 -6.19 -0.79 10.28
C PRO A 15 -5.75 -1.96 11.16
N GLN A 16 -6.69 -2.70 11.71
CA GLN A 16 -6.37 -3.88 12.51
C GLN A 16 -6.32 -5.08 11.57
N GLY A 17 -5.28 -5.91 11.70
CA GLY A 17 -5.18 -7.18 10.99
C GLY A 17 -5.99 -8.23 11.71
N SER A 18 -6.01 -9.45 11.17
CA SER A 18 -6.69 -10.59 11.80
C SER A 18 -6.17 -10.87 13.21
N GLY A 19 -4.87 -10.61 13.48
CA GLY A 19 -4.23 -10.67 14.80
C GLY A 19 -4.09 -9.31 15.51
N GLY A 20 -4.78 -8.25 15.06
CA GLY A 20 -4.70 -6.91 15.64
C GLY A 20 -3.60 -6.02 15.07
N ARG A 21 -3.10 -5.05 15.85
CA ARG A 21 -2.14 -4.03 15.37
C ARG A 21 -0.69 -4.49 15.34
N LEU A 22 -0.32 -5.40 16.23
CA LEU A 22 1.02 -6.00 16.28
C LEU A 22 1.25 -6.89 15.04
N ASP A 23 0.21 -7.61 14.62
CA ASP A 23 0.18 -8.43 13.41
C ASP A 23 0.54 -7.62 12.15
N ILE A 24 -0.08 -6.45 11.93
CA ILE A 24 0.22 -5.61 10.76
C ILE A 24 1.64 -5.05 10.76
N ASN A 25 2.10 -4.48 11.87
CA ASN A 25 3.43 -3.86 11.91
C ASN A 25 4.56 -4.88 11.89
N ALA A 26 4.34 -6.07 12.45
CA ALA A 26 5.33 -7.14 12.42
C ALA A 26 5.28 -7.89 11.09
N ASN A 27 4.13 -8.42 10.68
CA ASN A 27 4.04 -9.33 9.54
C ASN A 27 4.02 -8.63 8.18
N TYR A 28 3.50 -7.40 8.12
CA TYR A 28 3.31 -6.64 6.87
C TYR A 28 4.08 -5.30 6.83
N GLY A 29 4.85 -4.99 7.88
CA GLY A 29 5.63 -3.76 8.00
C GLY A 29 7.14 -3.96 7.86
N VAL A 30 7.90 -2.86 7.96
CA VAL A 30 9.37 -2.89 7.92
C VAL A 30 9.90 -3.50 9.23
N ARG A 31 10.39 -4.74 9.16
CA ARG A 31 10.99 -5.42 10.31
C ARG A 31 12.42 -4.97 10.56
N ARG A 32 12.62 -4.32 11.70
CA ARG A 32 13.94 -3.84 12.12
C ARG A 32 14.91 -4.96 12.49
N GLU A 33 14.43 -6.06 13.05
CA GLU A 33 15.25 -7.18 13.55
C GLU A 33 16.13 -7.81 12.46
N ILE A 34 15.64 -7.81 11.22
CA ILE A 34 16.34 -8.39 10.06
C ILE A 34 17.07 -7.34 9.21
N LEU A 35 17.00 -6.05 9.58
CA LEU A 35 17.73 -4.99 8.89
C LEU A 35 19.14 -4.83 9.47
N PRO A 36 20.18 -4.65 8.62
CA PRO A 36 21.48 -4.26 9.10
C PRO A 36 21.38 -2.94 9.86
N GLN A 37 21.79 -2.93 11.13
CA GLN A 37 21.75 -1.74 11.97
C GLN A 37 22.94 -0.85 11.64
N GLY A 38 22.69 0.23 10.90
CA GLY A 38 23.71 1.25 10.58
C GLY A 38 23.73 2.41 11.58
N ASN A 39 24.70 3.30 11.41
CA ASN A 39 24.86 4.51 12.24
C ASN A 39 23.89 5.65 11.85
N ARG A 40 23.11 5.48 10.78
CA ARG A 40 22.12 6.48 10.34
C ARG A 40 20.91 6.42 11.28
N SER A 41 20.62 7.54 11.94
CA SER A 41 19.46 7.68 12.83
C SER A 41 18.47 8.72 12.30
N TYR A 42 17.21 8.55 12.66
CA TYR A 42 16.15 9.54 12.45
C TYR A 42 15.97 10.37 13.72
N SER A 43 15.91 11.69 13.59
CA SER A 43 15.88 12.66 14.70
C SER A 43 14.70 13.61 14.49
N PRO A 44 13.45 13.21 14.81
CA PRO A 44 12.20 13.74 14.24
C PRO A 44 12.02 15.27 14.07
N ILE A 45 12.80 16.09 14.77
CA ILE A 45 12.77 17.56 14.77
C ILE A 45 13.78 18.17 13.77
N GLN A 46 14.75 17.39 13.29
CA GLN A 46 15.83 17.87 12.41
C GLN A 46 15.58 17.57 10.93
N GLN A 47 14.78 16.54 10.61
CA GLN A 47 14.49 16.18 9.23
C GLN A 47 13.38 17.06 8.63
N PRO A 48 13.46 17.37 7.32
CA PRO A 48 12.39 18.08 6.62
C PRO A 48 11.10 17.25 6.65
N THR A 49 9.97 17.94 6.71
CA THR A 49 8.66 17.29 6.57
C THR A 49 8.47 16.78 5.15
N THR A 50 7.58 15.79 4.95
CA THR A 50 7.23 15.32 3.60
C THR A 50 6.78 16.46 2.69
N GLN A 51 6.04 17.44 3.23
CA GLN A 51 5.62 18.63 2.49
C GLN A 51 6.82 19.46 2.02
N GLN A 52 7.80 19.71 2.91
CA GLN A 52 9.02 20.44 2.56
C GLN A 52 9.80 19.72 1.46
N VAL A 53 10.00 18.41 1.58
CA VAL A 53 10.71 17.61 0.57
C VAL A 53 10.00 17.68 -0.79
N MET A 54 8.66 17.60 -0.82
CA MET A 54 7.90 17.72 -2.06
C MET A 54 8.01 19.13 -2.67
N ILE A 55 7.92 20.18 -1.86
CA ILE A 55 8.08 21.57 -2.32
C ILE A 55 9.47 21.77 -2.92
N ASP A 56 10.53 21.39 -2.21
CA ASP A 56 11.91 21.59 -2.67
C ASP A 56 12.17 20.80 -3.98
N THR A 57 11.73 19.55 -4.03
CA THR A 57 11.93 18.68 -5.20
C THR A 57 11.16 19.18 -6.42
N ILE A 58 9.86 19.47 -6.26
CA ILE A 58 8.98 19.84 -7.38
C ILE A 58 9.24 21.28 -7.84
N SER A 59 9.66 22.17 -6.94
CA SER A 59 10.08 23.53 -7.34
C SER A 59 11.40 23.54 -8.11
N ALA A 60 12.32 22.62 -7.82
CA ALA A 60 13.60 22.51 -8.52
C ALA A 60 13.47 22.11 -10.00
N GLY A 61 12.41 21.40 -10.37
CA GLY A 61 12.16 21.12 -11.77
C GLY A 61 11.10 20.06 -12.05
N PRO A 62 10.94 19.71 -13.34
CA PRO A 62 9.90 18.78 -13.76
C PRO A 62 10.06 17.39 -13.13
N THR A 63 9.05 16.93 -12.40
CA THR A 63 9.12 15.76 -11.52
C THR A 63 8.05 14.72 -11.88
N ASN A 64 8.42 13.43 -11.86
CA ASN A 64 7.49 12.31 -11.89
C ASN A 64 7.20 11.86 -10.46
N VAL A 65 5.93 11.62 -10.14
CA VAL A 65 5.51 11.23 -8.78
C VAL A 65 5.01 9.80 -8.79
N PHE A 66 5.52 8.99 -7.86
CA PHE A 66 5.06 7.62 -7.65
C PHE A 66 4.31 7.55 -6.32
N LEU A 67 3.03 7.18 -6.37
CA LEU A 67 2.16 6.99 -5.21
C LEU A 67 1.93 5.50 -5.02
N VAL A 68 2.55 4.92 -3.99
CA VAL A 68 2.48 3.48 -3.63
C VAL A 68 1.90 3.27 -2.23
N GLY A 69 1.06 4.21 -1.80
CA GLY A 69 0.42 4.25 -0.49
C GLY A 69 -0.77 5.21 -0.52
N THR A 70 -1.34 5.55 0.63
CA THR A 70 -2.45 6.52 0.69
C THR A 70 -2.05 7.90 0.15
N HIS A 71 -2.97 8.58 -0.53
CA HIS A 71 -2.66 9.81 -1.28
C HIS A 71 -2.61 11.08 -0.42
N THR A 72 -2.77 10.97 0.90
CA THR A 72 -2.92 12.10 1.83
C THR A 72 -1.83 13.15 1.67
N ASN A 73 -0.56 12.73 1.66
CA ASN A 73 0.57 13.66 1.58
C ASN A 73 0.54 14.47 0.27
N PHE A 74 0.34 13.79 -0.85
CA PHE A 74 0.38 14.43 -2.16
C PHE A 74 -0.88 15.27 -2.42
N ALA A 75 -2.04 14.85 -1.94
CA ALA A 75 -3.26 15.65 -1.97
C ALA A 75 -3.10 16.97 -1.21
N LEU A 76 -2.55 16.92 0.01
CA LEU A 76 -2.22 18.12 0.79
C LEU A 76 -1.25 19.03 0.04
N PHE A 77 -0.22 18.45 -0.60
CA PHE A 77 0.72 19.22 -1.41
C PHE A 77 0.02 19.95 -2.56
N LEU A 78 -0.83 19.26 -3.32
CA LEU A 78 -1.57 19.85 -4.45
C LEU A 78 -2.52 20.97 -4.00
N MET A 79 -3.20 20.79 -2.86
CA MET A 79 -4.12 21.78 -2.30
C MET A 79 -3.39 23.01 -1.78
N SER A 80 -2.25 22.84 -1.11
CA SER A 80 -1.48 23.94 -0.52
C SER A 80 -0.54 24.64 -1.52
N ASN A 81 -0.11 23.95 -2.59
CA ASN A 81 0.85 24.45 -3.56
C ASN A 81 0.36 24.33 -5.02
N PRO A 82 -0.83 24.85 -5.37
CA PRO A 82 -1.43 24.65 -6.68
C PRO A 82 -0.58 25.20 -7.84
N HIS A 83 0.27 26.20 -7.58
CA HIS A 83 1.16 26.79 -8.57
C HIS A 83 2.34 25.88 -8.96
N LEU A 84 2.71 24.91 -8.11
CA LEU A 84 3.78 23.94 -8.38
C LEU A 84 3.28 22.72 -9.18
N LYS A 85 1.97 22.52 -9.27
CA LYS A 85 1.34 21.45 -10.06
C LYS A 85 1.88 21.34 -11.49
N LYS A 86 2.16 22.49 -12.13
CA LYS A 86 2.69 22.56 -13.51
C LYS A 86 4.06 21.89 -13.69
N ASN A 87 4.81 21.71 -12.60
CA ASN A 87 6.10 21.03 -12.60
C ASN A 87 5.94 19.51 -12.43
N VAL A 88 4.75 19.00 -12.12
CA VAL A 88 4.50 17.56 -12.06
C VAL A 88 4.19 17.07 -13.48
N LYS A 89 5.11 16.28 -14.04
CA LYS A 89 5.00 15.74 -15.40
C LYS A 89 3.97 14.63 -15.49
N HIS A 90 4.03 13.71 -14.54
CA HIS A 90 3.23 12.49 -14.55
C HIS A 90 3.11 11.92 -13.13
N ILE A 91 1.97 11.29 -12.84
CA ILE A 91 1.74 10.58 -11.58
C ILE A 91 1.51 9.09 -11.90
N TYR A 92 2.28 8.22 -11.27
CA TYR A 92 2.10 6.78 -11.29
C TYR A 92 1.50 6.33 -9.97
N ILE A 93 0.36 5.66 -10.02
CA ILE A 93 -0.41 5.29 -8.83
C ILE A 93 -0.50 3.77 -8.76
N MET A 94 0.02 3.15 -7.69
CA MET A 94 -0.38 1.79 -7.31
C MET A 94 -1.57 1.90 -6.37
N GLY A 95 -2.74 1.48 -6.87
CA GLY A 95 -3.97 1.49 -6.11
C GLY A 95 -5.21 1.42 -6.98
N GLY A 96 -6.35 1.20 -6.36
CA GLY A 96 -7.63 1.01 -7.03
C GLY A 96 -7.84 -0.38 -7.66
N GLY A 97 -9.06 -0.63 -8.09
CA GLY A 97 -9.47 -1.75 -8.93
C GLY A 97 -10.47 -1.24 -9.98
N VAL A 98 -10.19 -1.45 -11.26
CA VAL A 98 -10.95 -0.89 -12.38
C VAL A 98 -12.07 -1.82 -12.83
N ARG A 99 -11.78 -3.12 -13.01
CA ARG A 99 -12.77 -4.12 -13.39
C ARG A 99 -13.34 -4.84 -12.19
N SER A 100 -13.28 -4.22 -11.00
CA SER A 100 -13.75 -4.90 -9.81
C SER A 100 -15.25 -5.20 -9.92
N GLN A 101 -15.60 -6.48 -9.90
CA GLN A 101 -16.97 -6.96 -10.03
C GLN A 101 -17.49 -7.43 -8.67
N ASN A 102 -18.79 -7.30 -8.46
CA ASN A 102 -19.44 -7.70 -7.22
C ASN A 102 -19.20 -9.19 -6.97
N PRO A 103 -18.37 -9.56 -5.99
CA PRO A 103 -18.04 -10.94 -5.73
C PRO A 103 -19.13 -11.55 -4.86
N THR A 104 -20.41 -11.45 -5.25
CA THR A 104 -21.52 -12.07 -4.53
C THR A 104 -21.42 -13.58 -4.65
N GLY A 105 -20.43 -14.12 -3.94
CA GLY A 105 -19.94 -15.47 -3.84
C GLY A 105 -19.49 -16.03 -5.19
N CYS A 106 -18.43 -16.83 -5.20
CA CYS A 106 -18.25 -17.86 -6.24
C CYS A 106 -19.28 -18.98 -6.11
N CYS A 107 -20.42 -18.65 -5.51
CA CYS A 107 -21.60 -19.44 -5.36
C CYS A 107 -22.45 -19.17 -6.59
N PRO A 108 -22.65 -20.15 -7.47
CA PRO A 108 -23.66 -20.07 -8.49
C PRO A 108 -24.99 -19.65 -7.84
N LYS A 109 -25.81 -18.84 -8.52
CA LYS A 109 -27.08 -18.31 -7.99
C LYS A 109 -28.04 -19.37 -7.40
N ASN A 110 -27.83 -20.65 -7.72
CA ASN A 110 -28.67 -21.78 -7.33
C ASN A 110 -28.02 -22.74 -6.33
N ASP A 111 -26.84 -22.42 -5.78
CA ASP A 111 -26.17 -23.28 -4.79
C ASP A 111 -26.31 -22.69 -3.38
N THR A 112 -27.26 -23.21 -2.61
CA THR A 112 -27.50 -22.84 -1.21
C THR A 112 -26.51 -23.48 -0.24
N SER A 113 -25.69 -24.43 -0.69
CA SER A 113 -24.64 -25.07 0.12
C SER A 113 -23.32 -24.30 0.06
N CYS A 114 -23.17 -23.42 -0.93
CA CYS A 114 -21.97 -22.63 -1.11
C CYS A 114 -21.88 -21.50 -0.06
N VAL A 115 -20.78 -21.49 0.67
CA VAL A 115 -20.43 -20.42 1.60
C VAL A 115 -19.74 -19.31 0.79
N PRO A 116 -20.25 -18.07 0.78
CA PRO A 116 -19.60 -16.96 0.08
C PRO A 116 -18.15 -16.79 0.53
N ARG A 117 -17.23 -16.83 -0.43
CA ARG A 117 -15.80 -16.53 -0.26
C ARG A 117 -15.42 -15.32 -1.12
N GLN A 118 -14.30 -14.67 -0.79
CA GLN A 118 -13.70 -13.66 -1.68
C GLN A 118 -13.31 -14.34 -2.99
N CYS A 119 -13.81 -13.85 -4.11
CA CYS A 119 -13.45 -14.40 -5.42
C CYS A 119 -13.82 -13.44 -6.56
N GLY A 120 -13.33 -13.70 -7.78
CA GLY A 120 -13.45 -12.75 -8.89
C GLY A 120 -12.54 -11.53 -8.71
N ASP A 121 -12.81 -10.46 -9.43
CA ASP A 121 -12.04 -9.21 -9.36
C ASP A 121 -12.50 -8.37 -8.15
N HIS A 122 -12.13 -8.74 -6.93
CA HIS A 122 -12.50 -8.01 -5.72
C HIS A 122 -11.42 -6.98 -5.30
N GLY A 123 -11.80 -6.04 -4.43
CA GLY A 123 -10.87 -5.18 -3.70
C GLY A 123 -10.07 -5.96 -2.64
N ASN A 124 -9.10 -5.32 -2.00
CA ASN A 124 -8.17 -5.98 -1.05
C ASN A 124 -8.34 -5.51 0.40
N MET A 125 -9.58 -5.19 0.81
CA MET A 125 -9.87 -4.82 2.21
C MET A 125 -9.77 -6.03 3.15
N PHE A 126 -8.93 -5.96 4.19
CA PHE A 126 -8.73 -7.08 5.12
C PHE A 126 -9.91 -7.33 6.07
N THR A 127 -10.32 -6.34 6.85
CA THR A 127 -11.33 -6.51 7.93
C THR A 127 -12.73 -6.04 7.56
N THR A 128 -12.88 -5.28 6.47
CA THR A 128 -14.15 -4.68 6.06
C THR A 128 -14.63 -5.14 4.69
N TYR A 129 -14.10 -6.25 4.16
CA TYR A 129 -14.46 -6.74 2.82
C TYR A 129 -15.96 -7.00 2.64
N THR A 130 -16.68 -7.42 3.69
CA THR A 130 -18.13 -7.64 3.64
C THR A 130 -18.94 -6.36 3.47
N LYS A 131 -18.38 -5.21 3.87
CA LYS A 131 -19.02 -3.89 3.77
C LYS A 131 -18.59 -3.14 2.52
N ASN A 132 -17.36 -3.35 2.06
CA ASN A 132 -16.84 -2.76 0.84
C ASN A 132 -15.94 -3.77 0.11
N PRO A 133 -16.53 -4.64 -0.73
CA PRO A 133 -15.80 -5.70 -1.42
C PRO A 133 -15.04 -5.20 -2.66
N TYR A 134 -15.19 -3.93 -3.03
CA TYR A 134 -14.65 -3.37 -4.27
C TYR A 134 -13.39 -2.52 -4.04
N ALA A 135 -13.26 -1.95 -2.84
CA ALA A 135 -12.23 -0.96 -2.59
C ALA A 135 -10.84 -1.57 -2.49
N GLU A 136 -9.88 -0.88 -3.08
CA GLU A 136 -8.46 -1.12 -2.84
C GLU A 136 -7.98 -0.28 -1.66
N PHE A 137 -7.06 -0.83 -0.88
CA PHE A 137 -6.61 -0.34 0.41
C PHE A 137 -6.01 1.07 0.40
N ASN A 138 -5.14 1.40 -0.55
CA ASN A 138 -4.53 2.73 -0.66
C ASN A 138 -5.59 3.82 -0.95
N ILE A 139 -6.53 3.51 -1.84
CA ILE A 139 -7.65 4.42 -2.16
C ILE A 139 -8.63 4.52 -0.99
N TYR A 140 -8.94 3.40 -0.33
CA TYR A 140 -9.84 3.37 0.82
C TYR A 140 -9.27 4.10 2.04
N GLY A 141 -7.94 4.06 2.23
CA GLY A 141 -7.28 4.70 3.36
C GLY A 141 -7.40 6.23 3.37
N ASP A 142 -7.53 6.86 2.20
CA ASP A 142 -7.88 8.28 2.07
C ASP A 142 -8.62 8.57 0.75
N PRO A 143 -9.95 8.33 0.69
CA PRO A 143 -10.72 8.51 -0.52
C PRO A 143 -10.78 9.98 -0.97
N PHE A 144 -10.72 10.92 -0.02
CA PHE A 144 -10.69 12.34 -0.33
C PHE A 144 -9.35 12.75 -0.95
N GLY A 145 -8.23 12.31 -0.37
CA GLY A 145 -6.91 12.50 -0.96
C GLY A 145 -6.82 11.88 -2.34
N ALA A 146 -7.35 10.67 -2.52
CA ALA A 146 -7.42 10.03 -3.83
C ALA A 146 -8.24 10.85 -4.84
N TYR A 147 -9.41 11.35 -4.44
CA TYR A 147 -10.23 12.24 -5.25
C TYR A 147 -9.45 13.48 -5.70
N GLN A 148 -8.74 14.15 -4.79
CA GLN A 148 -7.93 15.34 -5.13
C GLN A 148 -6.83 15.02 -6.16
N VAL A 149 -6.16 13.88 -6.02
CA VAL A 149 -5.11 13.46 -6.96
C VAL A 149 -5.70 13.11 -8.33
N PHE A 150 -6.78 12.33 -8.40
CA PHE A 150 -7.41 11.97 -9.68
C PHE A 150 -7.97 13.19 -10.42
N HIS A 151 -8.54 14.14 -9.69
CA HIS A 151 -9.08 15.38 -10.27
C HIS A 151 -8.02 16.48 -10.40
N SER A 152 -6.75 16.14 -10.17
CA SER A 152 -5.67 17.09 -10.36
C SER A 152 -5.55 17.50 -11.83
N GLY A 153 -5.93 16.70 -12.82
CA GLY A 153 -5.71 17.06 -14.23
C GLY A 153 -4.24 17.01 -14.66
N ILE A 154 -3.36 16.46 -13.82
CA ILE A 154 -2.02 16.00 -14.22
C ILE A 154 -2.18 14.63 -14.92
N PRO A 155 -1.37 14.28 -15.93
CA PRO A 155 -1.37 12.93 -16.50
C PRO A 155 -1.13 11.85 -15.44
N ILE A 156 -2.01 10.85 -15.41
CA ILE A 156 -1.98 9.74 -14.44
C ILE A 156 -1.89 8.40 -15.17
N THR A 157 -1.00 7.53 -14.70
CA THR A 157 -1.03 6.10 -14.98
C THR A 157 -1.43 5.36 -13.72
N LEU A 158 -2.57 4.68 -13.77
CA LEU A 158 -3.03 3.81 -12.71
C LEU A 158 -2.45 2.40 -12.92
N VAL A 159 -1.92 1.81 -11.85
CA VAL A 159 -1.49 0.43 -11.72
C VAL A 159 -2.41 -0.24 -10.69
N PRO A 160 -3.63 -0.62 -11.11
CA PRO A 160 -4.66 -1.15 -10.22
C PRO A 160 -4.43 -2.64 -9.91
N LEU A 161 -5.25 -3.19 -9.01
CA LEU A 161 -5.29 -4.62 -8.70
C LEU A 161 -5.43 -5.50 -9.96
N ASP A 162 -6.20 -5.05 -10.95
CA ASP A 162 -6.36 -5.71 -12.24
C ASP A 162 -5.03 -6.00 -12.97
N ALA A 163 -4.03 -5.15 -12.75
CA ALA A 163 -2.71 -5.28 -13.34
C ALA A 163 -1.76 -6.00 -12.36
N THR A 164 -1.75 -5.62 -11.09
CA THR A 164 -0.82 -6.21 -10.11
C THR A 164 -1.11 -7.69 -9.85
N ASN A 165 -2.38 -8.11 -9.90
CA ASN A 165 -2.77 -9.51 -9.71
C ASN A 165 -2.40 -10.40 -10.91
N THR A 166 -1.92 -9.83 -12.02
CA THR A 166 -1.40 -10.61 -13.16
C THR A 166 0.06 -11.05 -13.00
N ILE A 167 0.72 -10.62 -11.91
CA ILE A 167 2.12 -10.93 -11.62
C ILE A 167 2.19 -11.69 -10.29
N PRO A 168 1.71 -12.96 -10.26
CA PRO A 168 1.70 -13.75 -9.04
C PRO A 168 3.11 -14.20 -8.63
N ILE A 169 3.26 -14.53 -7.35
CA ILE A 169 4.46 -15.18 -6.82
C ILE A 169 4.31 -16.69 -6.99
N THR A 170 5.03 -17.27 -7.93
CA THR A 170 5.03 -18.72 -8.13
C THR A 170 5.97 -19.43 -7.15
N GLU A 171 5.70 -20.70 -6.86
CA GLU A 171 6.59 -21.53 -6.02
C GLU A 171 8.00 -21.62 -6.63
N SER A 172 8.08 -21.71 -7.96
CA SER A 172 9.37 -21.75 -8.68
C SER A 172 10.19 -20.47 -8.50
N PHE A 173 9.54 -19.31 -8.58
CA PHE A 173 10.19 -18.02 -8.31
C PHE A 173 10.64 -17.94 -6.86
N PHE A 174 9.78 -18.34 -5.91
CA PHE A 174 10.11 -18.32 -4.49
C PHE A 174 11.33 -19.19 -4.17
N LYS A 175 11.39 -20.41 -4.70
CA LYS A 175 12.55 -21.32 -4.54
C LYS A 175 13.82 -20.75 -5.18
N ALA A 176 13.71 -20.22 -6.41
CA ALA A 176 14.84 -19.59 -7.07
C ALA A 176 15.37 -18.38 -6.27
N PHE A 177 14.48 -17.58 -5.69
CA PHE A 177 14.86 -16.46 -4.84
C PHE A 177 15.46 -16.93 -3.51
N GLU A 178 14.97 -18.05 -2.94
CA GLU A 178 15.58 -18.65 -1.75
C GLU A 178 17.04 -19.06 -1.98
N GLU A 179 17.34 -19.62 -3.15
CA GLU A 179 18.68 -20.07 -3.54
C GLU A 179 19.63 -18.90 -3.89
N GLN A 180 19.11 -17.75 -4.30
CA GLN A 180 19.89 -16.64 -4.86
C GLN A 180 19.76 -15.34 -4.04
N GLN A 181 20.49 -15.27 -2.92
CA GLN A 181 20.49 -14.12 -2.01
C GLN A 181 21.90 -13.57 -1.76
N SER A 182 22.61 -13.18 -2.82
CA SER A 182 24.02 -12.78 -2.75
C SER A 182 24.26 -11.38 -2.15
N THR A 183 23.22 -10.57 -1.99
CA THR A 183 23.31 -9.21 -1.42
C THR A 183 22.44 -9.06 -0.18
N TYR A 184 22.73 -8.07 0.65
CA TYR A 184 21.92 -7.76 1.83
C TYR A 184 20.49 -7.35 1.47
N GLU A 185 20.32 -6.64 0.36
CA GLU A 185 19.01 -6.25 -0.17
C GLU A 185 18.21 -7.49 -0.59
N ALA A 186 18.85 -8.42 -1.31
CA ALA A 186 18.22 -9.67 -1.73
C ALA A 186 17.80 -10.53 -0.53
N GLN A 187 18.67 -10.63 0.50
CA GLN A 187 18.36 -11.33 1.75
C GLN A 187 17.18 -10.70 2.47
N TYR A 188 17.16 -9.38 2.61
CA TYR A 188 16.07 -8.67 3.27
C TYR A 188 14.75 -8.84 2.50
N SER A 189 14.76 -8.62 1.18
CA SER A 189 13.59 -8.78 0.33
C SER A 189 13.04 -10.21 0.38
N PHE A 190 13.90 -11.23 0.32
CA PHE A 190 13.46 -12.62 0.44
C PHE A 190 12.88 -12.91 1.83
N GLN A 191 13.52 -12.45 2.91
CA GLN A 191 13.00 -12.65 4.26
C GLN A 191 11.65 -11.96 4.47
N SER A 192 11.47 -10.73 3.96
CA SER A 192 10.16 -10.07 3.95
C SER A 192 9.11 -10.87 3.19
N LEU A 193 9.45 -11.39 2.01
CA LEU A 193 8.56 -12.23 1.20
C LEU A 193 8.21 -13.55 1.91
N LYS A 194 9.21 -14.19 2.53
CA LYS A 194 9.05 -15.45 3.28
C LYS A 194 8.13 -15.28 4.48
N ILE A 195 8.23 -14.17 5.19
CA ILE A 195 7.33 -13.84 6.30
C ILE A 195 5.91 -13.64 5.78
N ALA A 196 5.73 -12.89 4.69
CA ALA A 196 4.42 -12.73 4.07
C ALA A 196 3.81 -14.09 3.70
N ARG A 197 4.59 -15.02 3.13
CA ARG A 197 4.19 -16.41 2.89
C ARG A 197 3.77 -17.13 4.18
N ASP A 198 4.64 -17.12 5.19
CA ASP A 198 4.44 -17.88 6.44
C ASP A 198 3.26 -17.38 7.28
N THR A 199 2.89 -16.11 7.10
CA THR A 199 1.76 -15.49 7.80
C THR A 199 0.54 -15.29 6.91
N TRP A 200 0.56 -15.84 5.69
CA TRP A 200 -0.57 -15.77 4.80
C TRP A 200 -1.76 -16.53 5.41
N PHE A 201 -2.96 -16.01 5.20
CA PHE A 201 -4.15 -16.46 5.92
C PHE A 201 -4.77 -17.74 5.34
N ASP A 202 -4.30 -18.19 4.18
CA ASP A 202 -4.73 -19.41 3.50
C ASP A 202 -3.59 -20.06 2.71
N ASP A 203 -3.88 -21.19 2.06
CA ASP A 203 -2.91 -21.94 1.25
C ASP A 203 -2.67 -21.32 -0.14
N GLN A 204 -3.17 -20.10 -0.42
CA GLN A 204 -3.12 -19.46 -1.74
C GLN A 204 -2.01 -18.42 -1.89
N PHE A 205 -0.97 -18.47 -1.06
CA PHE A 205 0.18 -17.57 -1.24
C PHE A 205 0.82 -17.73 -2.63
N TYR A 206 0.95 -18.97 -3.08
CA TYR A 206 1.38 -19.27 -4.45
C TYR A 206 0.17 -19.18 -5.37
N THR A 207 0.27 -18.33 -6.38
CA THR A 207 -0.78 -18.09 -7.40
C THR A 207 -0.25 -18.34 -8.81
#